data_AF-A0AAN5DEI6-F1
#
_entry.id   AF-A0AAN5DEI6-F1
#
_cell.length_a   1.000
_cell.length_b   1.000
_cell.length_c   1.000
_cell.angle_alpha   90.00
_cell.angle_beta   90.00
_cell.angle_gamma   90.00
#
_symmetry.space_group_name_H-M   'P 1'
#
loop_
_entity.id
_entity.type
_entity.pdbx_description
1 polymer ?
#
loop_
_entity_poly.entity_id
_entity_poly.type
_entity_poly.pdbx_seq_one_letter_code
_entity_poly.pdbx_strand_id
1 'polypeptide(L)'
;QDVIYLFAVCSITTNSFLIFLVFLPSNRNLGNYRLLLCTFATVDMIISLYHAIILPTFVLTEYGYGTFAYAALNLPPTVGFAVIESYIILFYEPFVLVSFHFLYRLVSVTRPDVLRAHFALGVFLACCVNAFIVCMTVADIWI
;
A
#
# COMPACT_ATOMS: atom_id res chain seq x y z
N GLN A 1 -3.28 -6.01 -21.75
CA GLN A 1 -4.41 -5.90 -20.79
C GLN A 1 -4.59 -7.21 -20.05
N ASP A 2 -4.67 -8.36 -20.73
CA ASP A 2 -4.83 -9.69 -20.12
C ASP A 2 -3.82 -10.01 -19.00
N VAL A 3 -2.57 -9.62 -19.17
CA VAL A 3 -1.50 -9.82 -18.17
C VAL A 3 -1.78 -9.03 -16.87
N ILE A 4 -2.34 -7.83 -16.94
CA ILE A 4 -2.64 -6.99 -15.77
C ILE A 4 -3.82 -7.58 -14.99
N TYR A 5 -4.85 -8.07 -15.71
CA TYR A 5 -5.96 -8.78 -15.08
C TYR A 5 -5.51 -10.08 -14.41
N LEU A 6 -4.59 -10.83 -15.04
CA LEU A 6 -4.00 -12.01 -14.43
C LEU A 6 -3.27 -11.67 -13.12
N PHE A 7 -2.48 -10.58 -13.10
CA PHE A 7 -1.83 -10.12 -11.89
C PHE A 7 -2.83 -9.73 -10.79
N ALA A 8 -3.92 -9.04 -11.14
CA ALA A 8 -4.95 -8.69 -10.18
C ALA A 8 -5.64 -9.94 -9.59
N VAL A 9 -6.01 -10.92 -10.42
CA VAL A 9 -6.60 -12.19 -9.95
C VAL A 9 -5.62 -12.95 -9.05
N CYS A 10 -4.33 -12.99 -9.43
CA CYS A 10 -3.29 -13.65 -8.65
C CYS A 10 -3.10 -12.96 -7.29
N SER A 11 -3.00 -11.62 -7.27
CA SER A 11 -2.88 -10.85 -6.03
C SER A 11 -4.10 -11.06 -5.13
N ILE A 12 -5.32 -10.93 -5.65
CA ILE A 12 -6.54 -11.14 -4.85
C ILE A 12 -6.57 -12.55 -4.25
N THR A 13 -6.25 -13.57 -5.05
CA THR A 13 -6.26 -14.97 -4.60
C THR A 13 -5.21 -15.21 -3.52
N THR A 14 -3.97 -14.79 -3.76
CA THR A 14 -2.84 -15.03 -2.84
C THR A 14 -2.97 -14.23 -1.55
N ASN A 15 -3.40 -12.97 -1.61
CA ASN A 15 -3.63 -12.13 -0.43
C ASN A 15 -4.86 -12.57 0.37
N SER A 16 -5.94 -13.01 -0.29
CA SER A 16 -7.09 -13.61 0.40
C SER A 16 -6.69 -14.90 1.12
N PHE A 17 -5.85 -15.72 0.48
CA PHE A 17 -5.28 -16.91 1.11
C PHE A 17 -4.37 -16.55 2.29
N LEU A 18 -3.55 -15.50 2.18
CA LEU A 18 -2.74 -15.00 3.28
C LEU A 18 -3.61 -14.56 4.47
N ILE A 19 -4.65 -13.78 4.21
CA ILE A 19 -5.60 -13.36 5.25
C ILE A 19 -6.23 -14.58 5.92
N PHE A 20 -6.69 -15.56 5.14
CA PHE A 20 -7.19 -16.82 5.66
C PHE A 20 -6.18 -17.50 6.59
N LEU A 21 -4.91 -17.63 6.16
CA LEU A 21 -3.83 -18.19 6.99
C LEU A 21 -3.59 -17.39 8.27
N VAL A 22 -3.66 -16.07 8.24
CA VAL A 22 -3.49 -15.22 9.43
C VAL A 22 -4.55 -15.50 10.49
N PHE A 23 -5.77 -15.83 10.07
CA PHE A 23 -6.88 -16.15 10.96
C PHE A 23 -6.90 -17.60 11.46
N LEU A 24 -6.04 -18.50 10.93
CA LEU A 24 -6.00 -19.87 11.41
C LEU A 24 -5.66 -19.94 12.92
N PRO A 25 -6.32 -20.82 13.70
CA PRO A 25 -6.07 -20.98 15.13
C PRO A 25 -4.63 -21.38 15.47
N SER A 26 -3.96 -22.12 14.57
CA SER A 26 -2.56 -22.53 14.72
C SER A 26 -1.60 -21.33 14.83
N ASN A 27 -1.96 -20.18 14.25
CA ASN A 27 -1.11 -18.99 14.18
C ASN A 27 -1.35 -18.00 15.33
N ARG A 28 -1.84 -18.47 16.49
CA ARG A 28 -2.19 -17.61 17.65
C ARG A 28 -1.01 -16.79 18.19
N ASN A 29 0.21 -17.26 17.96
CA ASN A 29 1.45 -16.60 18.36
C ASN A 29 1.78 -15.32 17.57
N LEU A 30 1.11 -15.06 16.44
CA LEU A 30 1.34 -13.84 15.65
C LEU A 30 0.87 -12.56 16.38
N GLY A 31 -0.07 -12.66 17.32
CA GLY A 31 -0.52 -11.51 18.13
C GLY A 31 -0.87 -10.27 17.28
N ASN A 32 -0.29 -9.12 17.64
CA ASN A 32 -0.52 -7.83 16.97
C ASN A 32 0.08 -7.75 15.55
N TYR A 33 1.00 -8.65 15.18
CA TYR A 33 1.57 -8.70 13.83
C TYR A 33 0.53 -9.07 12.77
N ARG A 34 -0.56 -9.73 13.18
CA ARG A 34 -1.70 -10.05 12.32
C ARG A 34 -2.30 -8.81 11.68
N LEU A 35 -2.38 -7.70 12.42
CA LEU A 35 -2.92 -6.44 11.91
C LEU A 35 -2.05 -5.92 10.76
N LEU A 36 -0.72 -5.94 10.94
CA LEU A 36 0.23 -5.49 9.93
C LEU A 36 0.14 -6.33 8.64
N LEU A 37 0.07 -7.65 8.78
CA LEU A 37 -0.09 -8.59 7.67
C LEU A 37 -1.41 -8.39 6.92
N CYS A 38 -2.52 -8.20 7.64
CA CYS A 38 -3.81 -7.93 7.04
C CYS A 38 -3.83 -6.58 6.31
N THR A 39 -3.23 -5.53 6.88
CA THR A 39 -3.10 -4.23 6.22
C THR A 39 -2.30 -4.35 4.93
N PHE A 40 -1.15 -5.04 4.97
CA PHE A 40 -0.32 -5.27 3.78
C PHE A 40 -1.10 -6.01 2.69
N ALA A 41 -1.77 -7.11 3.02
CA ALA A 41 -2.56 -7.88 2.08
C ALA A 41 -3.72 -7.08 1.48
N THR A 42 -4.39 -6.26 2.30
CA THR A 42 -5.51 -5.44 1.85
C THR A 42 -5.04 -4.35 0.89
N VAL A 43 -3.94 -3.69 1.21
CA VAL A 43 -3.35 -2.64 0.35
C VAL A 43 -2.84 -3.24 -0.97
N ASP A 44 -2.20 -4.40 -0.95
CA ASP A 44 -1.74 -5.06 -2.19
C ASP A 44 -2.89 -5.41 -3.13
N MET A 45 -4.02 -5.89 -2.58
CA MET A 45 -5.24 -6.13 -3.35
C MET A 45 -5.82 -4.84 -3.94
N ILE A 46 -5.84 -3.75 -3.15
CA ILE A 46 -6.30 -2.43 -3.63
C ILE A 46 -5.43 -1.95 -4.78
N ILE A 47 -4.11 -1.98 -4.63
CA ILE A 47 -3.16 -1.56 -5.66
C ILE A 47 -3.35 -2.38 -6.93
N SER A 48 -3.45 -3.70 -6.81
CA SER A 48 -3.60 -4.60 -7.96
C SER A 48 -4.92 -4.38 -8.70
N LEU A 49 -6.01 -4.15 -7.98
CA LEU A 49 -7.30 -3.80 -8.57
C LEU A 49 -7.25 -2.43 -9.26
N TYR A 50 -6.60 -1.46 -8.61
CA TYR A 50 -6.42 -0.12 -9.14
C TYR A 50 -5.64 -0.14 -10.45
N HIS A 51 -4.54 -0.91 -10.52
CA HIS A 51 -3.79 -1.14 -11.76
C HIS A 51 -4.64 -1.71 -12.90
N ALA A 52 -5.53 -2.67 -12.58
CA ALA A 52 -6.39 -3.31 -13.57
C ALA A 52 -7.48 -2.38 -14.11
N ILE A 53 -7.97 -1.43 -13.31
CA ILE A 53 -9.01 -0.47 -13.72
C ILE A 53 -8.40 0.68 -14.51
N ILE A 54 -7.29 1.24 -14.02
CA ILE A 54 -6.81 2.55 -14.48
C ILE A 54 -5.81 2.44 -15.63
N LEU A 55 -5.18 1.27 -15.78
CA LEU A 55 -4.19 0.96 -16.81
C LEU A 55 -3.10 2.05 -16.87
N PRO A 56 -2.33 2.20 -15.79
CA PRO A 56 -1.28 3.21 -15.73
C PRO A 56 -0.17 2.88 -16.72
N THR A 57 0.36 3.92 -17.37
CA THR A 57 1.46 3.87 -18.33
C THR A 57 2.54 4.85 -17.88
N PHE A 58 3.79 4.40 -17.89
CA PHE A 58 4.94 5.21 -17.48
C PHE A 58 5.75 5.58 -18.70
N VAL A 59 6.13 6.85 -18.77
CA VAL A 59 7.14 7.33 -19.71
C VAL A 59 8.35 7.72 -18.87
N LEU A 60 9.41 6.91 -18.97
CA LEU A 60 10.68 7.22 -18.33
C LEU A 60 11.42 8.26 -19.17
N THR A 61 11.87 9.31 -18.51
CA THR A 61 12.71 10.38 -19.04
C THR A 61 14.05 10.37 -18.30
N GLU A 62 15.03 11.13 -18.78
CA GLU A 62 16.35 11.22 -18.15
C GLU A 62 16.31 11.75 -16.70
N TYR A 63 15.28 12.53 -16.35
CA TYR A 63 15.16 13.20 -15.05
C TYR A 63 14.04 12.65 -14.17
N GLY A 64 13.31 11.62 -14.61
CA GLY A 64 12.19 11.07 -13.85
C GLY A 64 11.19 10.28 -14.71
N TYR A 65 10.03 9.96 -14.14
CA TYR A 65 8.97 9.25 -14.85
C TYR A 65 7.67 10.07 -14.87
N GLY A 66 7.07 10.18 -16.05
CA GLY A 66 5.71 10.69 -16.22
C GLY A 66 4.70 9.55 -16.10
N THR A 67 3.63 9.75 -15.35
CA THR A 67 2.55 8.75 -15.22
C THR A 67 1.32 9.21 -15.97
N PHE A 68 0.77 8.33 -16.80
CA PHE A 68 -0.46 8.53 -17.55
C PHE A 68 -1.43 7.40 -17.23
N ALA A 69 -2.72 7.68 -17.25
CA ALA A 69 -3.76 6.67 -17.03
C ALA A 69 -4.68 6.63 -18.26
N TYR A 70 -4.75 5.49 -18.93
CA TYR A 70 -5.58 5.36 -20.13
C TYR A 70 -7.07 5.60 -19.81
N ALA A 71 -7.52 5.11 -18.67
CA ALA A 71 -8.90 5.35 -18.19
C ALA A 71 -9.18 6.82 -17.89
N ALA A 72 -8.16 7.60 -17.51
CA ALA A 72 -8.30 9.02 -17.17
C ALA A 72 -8.44 9.93 -18.40
N LEU A 73 -8.04 9.49 -19.59
CA LEU A 73 -8.13 10.28 -20.82
C LEU A 73 -9.57 10.65 -21.21
N ASN A 74 -10.53 9.81 -20.84
CA ASN A 74 -11.95 10.02 -21.13
C ASN A 74 -12.70 10.73 -19.98
N LEU A 75 -12.00 11.06 -18.89
CA LEU A 75 -12.59 11.69 -17.71
C LEU A 75 -12.40 13.21 -17.75
N PRO A 76 -13.25 13.97 -17.04
CA PRO A 76 -13.02 15.40 -16.82
C PRO A 76 -11.62 15.65 -16.23
N PRO A 77 -10.92 16.74 -16.59
CA PRO A 77 -9.53 16.96 -16.17
C PRO A 77 -9.32 16.84 -14.66
N THR A 78 -10.20 17.42 -13.85
CA THR A 78 -10.11 17.36 -12.38
C THR A 78 -10.17 15.93 -11.84
N VAL A 79 -11.03 15.09 -12.41
CA VAL A 79 -11.16 13.68 -12.03
C VAL A 79 -9.97 12.87 -12.54
N GLY A 80 -9.50 13.15 -13.76
CA GLY A 80 -8.33 12.51 -14.34
C GLY A 80 -7.06 12.77 -13.53
N PHE A 81 -6.85 14.01 -13.07
CA PHE A 81 -5.75 14.37 -12.18
C PHE A 81 -5.83 13.65 -10.84
N ALA A 82 -7.00 13.66 -10.18
CA ALA A 82 -7.19 12.95 -8.91
C ALA A 82 -6.95 11.43 -9.03
N VAL A 83 -7.30 10.84 -10.17
CA VAL A 83 -7.03 9.44 -10.50
C VAL A 83 -5.52 9.18 -10.63
N ILE A 84 -4.79 9.99 -11.38
CA ILE A 84 -3.34 9.82 -11.54
C ILE A 84 -2.61 10.08 -10.21
N GLU A 85 -3.05 11.08 -9.46
CA GLU A 85 -2.52 11.41 -8.13
C GLU A 85 -2.71 10.26 -7.14
N SER A 86 -3.91 9.70 -7.05
CA SER A 86 -4.18 8.54 -6.18
C SER A 86 -3.39 7.30 -6.61
N TYR A 87 -3.10 7.12 -7.90
CA TYR A 87 -2.17 6.10 -8.35
C TYR A 87 -0.76 6.32 -7.79
N ILE A 88 -0.23 7.54 -7.87
CA ILE A 88 1.11 7.88 -7.38
C ILE A 88 1.20 7.63 -5.88
N ILE A 89 0.18 8.01 -5.11
CA ILE A 89 0.09 7.73 -3.68
C ILE A 89 0.14 6.22 -3.41
N LEU A 90 -0.71 5.45 -4.11
CA LEU A 90 -0.77 3.98 -3.96
C LEU A 90 0.54 3.29 -4.35
N PHE A 91 1.31 3.86 -5.27
CA PHE A 91 2.62 3.35 -5.66
C PHE A 91 3.65 3.47 -4.52
N TYR A 92 3.57 4.50 -3.67
CA TYR A 92 4.48 4.69 -2.54
C TYR A 92 4.09 3.88 -1.28
N GLU A 93 2.80 3.57 -1.13
CA GLU A 93 2.24 2.89 0.05
C GLU A 93 2.98 1.60 0.46
N PRO A 94 3.39 0.68 -0.47
CA PRO A 94 4.13 -0.52 -0.10
C PRO A 94 5.46 -0.24 0.60
N PHE A 95 6.17 0.82 0.21
CA PHE A 95 7.46 1.16 0.82
C PHE A 95 7.29 1.59 2.27
N VAL A 96 6.24 2.37 2.56
CA VAL A 96 5.89 2.81 3.91
C VAL A 96 5.51 1.60 4.77
N LEU A 97 4.63 0.73 4.26
CA LEU A 97 4.19 -0.48 4.98
C LEU A 97 5.33 -1.46 5.24
N VAL A 98 6.21 -1.68 4.25
CA VAL A 98 7.37 -2.56 4.39
C VAL A 98 8.35 -1.99 5.42
N SER A 99 8.55 -0.67 5.45
CA SER A 99 9.37 -0.02 6.47
C SER A 99 8.82 -0.26 7.88
N PHE A 100 7.51 -0.14 8.07
CA PHE A 100 6.87 -0.46 9.35
C PHE A 100 6.94 -1.95 9.70
N HIS A 101 6.87 -2.86 8.71
CA HIS A 101 7.10 -4.29 8.93
C HIS A 101 8.51 -4.56 9.47
N PHE A 102 9.52 -3.95 8.88
CA PHE A 102 10.90 -4.07 9.35
C PHE A 102 11.08 -3.52 10.76
N LEU A 103 10.54 -2.33 11.04
CA LEU A 103 10.60 -1.73 12.37
C LEU A 103 9.89 -2.60 13.41
N TYR A 104 8.68 -3.08 13.12
CA TYR A 104 7.95 -3.99 14.01
C TYR A 104 8.77 -5.24 14.31
N ARG A 105 9.39 -5.85 13.28
CA ARG A 105 10.22 -7.05 13.43
C ARG A 105 11.49 -6.79 14.25
N LEU A 106 12.11 -5.63 14.07
CA LEU A 106 13.29 -5.24 14.85
C LEU A 106 12.95 -5.07 16.33
N VAL A 107 11.86 -4.36 16.64
CA VAL A 107 11.45 -4.10 18.02
C VAL A 107 10.92 -5.37 18.69
N SER A 108 10.25 -6.26 17.95
CA SER A 108 9.75 -7.51 18.52
C SER A 108 10.86 -8.47 18.97
N VAL A 109 12.01 -8.45 18.28
CA VAL A 109 13.19 -9.23 18.66
C VAL A 109 13.99 -8.55 19.77
N THR A 110 14.17 -7.23 19.70
CA THR A 110 15.06 -6.49 20.62
C THR A 110 14.38 -6.11 21.94
N ARG A 111 13.10 -5.73 21.92
CA ARG A 111 12.34 -5.18 23.07
C ARG A 111 10.85 -5.54 23.00
N PRO A 112 10.47 -6.82 23.18
CA PRO A 112 9.09 -7.26 23.05
C PRO A 112 8.13 -6.62 24.07
N ASP A 113 8.59 -6.29 25.27
CA ASP A 113 7.75 -5.70 26.33
C ASP A 113 7.31 -4.27 25.98
N VAL A 114 8.24 -3.48 25.43
CA VAL A 114 7.97 -2.11 24.98
C VAL A 114 6.98 -2.12 23.82
N LEU A 115 7.14 -3.06 22.88
CA LEU A 115 6.25 -3.22 21.74
C LEU A 115 4.81 -3.54 22.18
N ARG A 116 4.64 -4.43 23.17
CA ARG A 116 3.30 -4.78 23.68
C ARG A 116 2.67 -3.59 24.40
N ALA A 117 3.43 -2.85 25.19
CA ALA A 117 2.93 -1.68 25.92
C ALA A 117 2.54 -0.51 25.00
N HIS A 118 3.29 -0.27 23.92
CA HIS A 118 3.13 0.90 23.06
C HIS A 118 2.67 0.57 21.63
N PHE A 119 2.04 -0.58 21.42
CA PHE A 119 1.61 -1.00 20.07
C PHE A 119 0.67 0.02 19.41
N ALA A 120 -0.34 0.50 20.14
CA ALA A 120 -1.30 1.47 19.61
C ALA A 120 -0.65 2.80 19.25
N LEU A 121 0.33 3.25 20.04
CA LEU A 121 1.13 4.44 19.73
C LEU A 121 1.95 4.25 18.45
N GLY A 122 2.54 3.07 18.27
CA GLY A 122 3.27 2.72 17.04
C GLY A 122 2.36 2.73 15.80
N VAL A 123 1.15 2.19 15.90
CA VAL A 123 0.15 2.24 14.83
C VAL A 123 -0.27 3.69 14.54
N PHE A 124 -0.55 4.48 15.56
CA PHE A 124 -0.89 5.90 15.40
C PHE A 124 0.22 6.67 14.69
N LEU A 125 1.47 6.48 15.10
CA LEU A 125 2.63 7.12 14.50
C LEU A 125 2.79 6.68 13.03
N ALA A 126 2.55 5.41 12.73
CA ALA A 126 2.56 4.91 11.36
C ALA A 126 1.49 5.57 10.48
N CYS A 127 0.27 5.73 10.99
CA CYS A 127 -0.79 6.45 10.30
C CYS A 127 -0.43 7.93 10.09
N CYS A 128 0.14 8.60 11.09
CA CYS A 128 0.58 9.99 10.97
C CYS A 128 1.68 10.17 9.92
N VAL A 129 2.69 9.30 9.91
CA VAL A 129 3.76 9.32 8.91
C VAL A 129 3.19 9.08 7.51
N ASN A 130 2.28 8.12 7.37
CA ASN A 130 1.65 7.86 6.08
C ASN A 130 0.84 9.06 5.60
N ALA A 131 -0.01 9.64 6.46
CA ALA A 131 -0.78 10.83 6.13
C ALA A 131 0.11 12.02 5.75
N PHE A 132 1.25 12.19 6.43
CA PHE A 132 2.23 13.22 6.09
C PHE A 132 2.82 13.01 4.70
N ILE A 133 3.24 11.78 4.36
CA ILE A 133 3.77 11.45 3.02
C ILE A 133 2.73 11.68 1.93
N VAL A 134 1.48 11.27 2.19
CA VAL A 134 0.36 11.52 1.27
C VAL A 134 0.16 13.02 1.04
N CYS A 135 0.08 13.82 2.12
CA CYS A 135 -0.07 15.27 2.00
C CYS A 135 1.11 15.94 1.27
N MET A 136 2.34 15.48 1.51
CA MET A 136 3.52 15.98 0.80
C MET A 136 3.44 15.68 -0.70
N THR A 137 3.05 14.45 -1.06
CA THR A 137 2.88 14.03 -2.46
C THR A 137 1.81 14.86 -3.17
N VAL A 138 0.69 15.12 -2.50
CA VAL A 138 -0.37 16.00 -3.00
C VAL A 138 0.18 17.41 -3.19
N ALA A 139 0.83 17.99 -2.18
CA ALA A 139 1.38 19.34 -2.27
C ALA A 139 2.39 19.49 -3.44
N ASP A 140 3.28 18.52 -3.63
CA ASP A 140 4.28 18.54 -4.71
C ASP A 140 3.67 18.51 -6.12
N ILE A 141 2.48 17.93 -6.29
CA ILE A 141 1.79 17.87 -7.59
C ILE A 141 1.07 19.18 -7.92
N TRP A 142 0.62 19.91 -6.90
CA TRP A 142 -0.19 21.12 -7.04
C TRP A 142 0.60 22.45 -6.96
N ILE A 143 1.91 22.40 -6.70
CA ILE A 143 2.85 23.54 -6.73
C ILE A 143 3.42 23.72 -8.14
#